data_AF-A0A1I8EVN6-F1
#
_entry.id   AF-A0A1I8EVN6-F1
#
_cell.length_a   1.000
_cell.length_b   1.000
_cell.length_c   1.000
_cell.angle_alpha   90.00
_cell.angle_beta   90.00
_cell.angle_gamma   90.00
#
_symmetry.space_group_name_H-M   'P 1'
#
loop_
_entity.id
_entity.type
_entity.pdbx_description
1 polymer ?
#
loop_
_entity_poly.entity_id
_entity_poly.type
_entity_poly.pdbx_seq_one_letter_code
_entity_poly.pdbx_strand_id
1 'polypeptide(L)'
;MIADNAMDLKNTVLDSVKEADHCERLLCTKDYKTIFAESFLHFIHLQGLPEIPEDYRLRPLMSIDYHRGYLELLSQLTVVGDVSEEMFLRRFNSMRNMSPPAYYIIVIEHKEIKRVVASATLVLEWKFIHDAGCRGRIEDVVVDQSVRGHHFGMLLNQHLVVLARHIGVYKLSLECKDELISFYEQFGFKKDEGNNFLVQKF
;
A
#
# COMPACT_ATOMS: atom_id res chain seq x y z
N MET A 1 -35.45 27.54 -24.54
CA MET A 1 -35.12 26.22 -23.96
C MET A 1 -33.61 25.88 -24.03
N ILE A 2 -32.70 26.86 -24.00
CA ILE A 2 -31.23 26.61 -24.00
C ILE A 2 -30.54 27.28 -22.78
N ALA A 3 -31.21 28.21 -22.09
CA ALA A 3 -30.64 28.91 -20.94
C ALA A 3 -30.69 28.11 -19.62
N ASP A 4 -31.64 27.19 -19.46
CA ASP A 4 -31.84 26.48 -18.19
C ASP A 4 -30.82 25.36 -17.94
N ASN A 5 -30.30 24.70 -18.99
CA ASN A 5 -29.31 23.61 -18.88
C ASN A 5 -27.90 24.09 -18.47
N ALA A 6 -27.53 25.34 -18.78
CA ALA A 6 -26.21 25.87 -18.45
C ALA A 6 -26.09 26.31 -16.98
N MET A 7 -27.22 26.66 -16.36
CA MET A 7 -27.29 27.07 -14.97
C MET A 7 -27.25 25.86 -14.03
N ASP A 8 -27.88 24.75 -14.45
CA ASP A 8 -27.89 23.49 -13.71
C ASP A 8 -26.49 22.84 -13.67
N LEU A 9 -25.78 22.81 -14.81
CA LEU A 9 -24.43 22.28 -14.91
C LEU A 9 -23.41 23.08 -14.07
N LYS A 10 -23.58 24.41 -14.00
CA LYS A 10 -22.72 25.28 -13.16
C LYS A 10 -22.95 25.04 -11.67
N ASN A 11 -24.19 24.76 -11.26
CA ASN A 11 -24.50 24.46 -9.86
C ASN A 11 -23.93 23.09 -9.46
N THR A 12 -24.05 22.06 -10.31
CA THR A 12 -23.46 20.73 -10.05
C THR A 12 -21.93 20.76 -9.96
N VAL A 13 -21.26 21.56 -10.81
CA VAL A 13 -19.81 21.75 -10.73
C VAL A 13 -19.42 22.54 -9.48
N LEU A 14 -20.18 23.57 -9.11
CA LEU A 14 -19.92 24.37 -7.92
C LEU A 14 -20.14 23.57 -6.63
N ASP A 15 -21.11 22.66 -6.61
CA ASP A 15 -21.40 21.80 -5.46
C ASP A 15 -20.36 20.68 -5.31
N SER A 16 -19.90 20.07 -6.41
CA SER A 16 -18.79 19.10 -6.37
C SER A 16 -17.45 19.72 -5.97
N VAL A 17 -17.18 20.96 -6.39
CA VAL A 17 -15.99 21.72 -5.93
C VAL A 17 -16.11 22.09 -4.44
N LYS A 18 -17.31 22.44 -3.95
CA LYS A 18 -17.55 22.71 -2.52
C LYS A 18 -17.44 21.45 -1.66
N GLU A 19 -17.92 20.30 -2.13
CA GLU A 19 -17.76 19.02 -1.42
C GLU A 19 -16.29 18.60 -1.34
N ALA A 20 -15.53 18.76 -2.43
CA ALA A 20 -14.09 18.51 -2.45
C ALA A 20 -13.34 19.43 -1.46
N ASP A 21 -13.62 20.74 -1.48
CA ASP A 21 -13.01 21.75 -0.61
C ASP A 21 -13.49 21.65 0.86
N HIS A 22 -14.67 21.05 1.10
CA HIS A 22 -15.14 20.69 2.45
C HIS A 22 -14.45 19.43 2.98
N CYS A 23 -14.28 18.40 2.15
CA CYS A 23 -13.44 17.24 2.47
C CYS A 23 -12.01 17.70 2.78
N GLU A 24 -11.40 18.54 1.94
CA GLU A 24 -10.03 19.03 2.12
C GLU A 24 -9.84 19.76 3.46
N ARG A 25 -10.82 20.59 3.85
CA ARG A 25 -10.82 21.28 5.15
C ARG A 25 -11.04 20.36 6.35
N LEU A 26 -11.84 19.30 6.21
CA LEU A 26 -12.00 18.28 7.25
C LEU A 26 -10.75 17.39 7.42
N LEU A 27 -9.98 17.17 6.35
CA LEU A 27 -8.73 16.41 6.37
C LEU A 27 -7.58 17.20 7.02
N CYS A 28 -7.62 18.54 6.97
CA CYS A 28 -6.61 19.42 7.57
C CYS A 28 -6.69 19.50 9.12
N THR A 29 -7.77 19.02 9.73
CA THR A 29 -8.04 19.13 11.18
C THR A 29 -7.99 17.80 11.95
N LYS A 30 -7.83 16.67 11.25
CA LYS A 30 -7.68 15.35 11.87
C LYS A 30 -6.20 14.93 11.88
N ASP A 31 -5.65 14.70 13.07
CA ASP A 31 -4.38 13.98 13.24
C ASP A 31 -4.51 12.60 12.57
N TYR A 32 -4.00 12.46 11.35
CA TYR A 32 -3.94 11.18 10.68
C TYR A 32 -2.78 10.37 11.24
N LYS A 33 -2.97 9.04 11.30
CA LYS A 33 -1.95 8.12 11.80
C LYS A 33 -1.37 7.34 10.63
N THR A 34 -0.07 7.08 10.67
CA THR A 34 0.60 6.12 9.79
C THR A 34 0.59 4.73 10.39
N ILE A 35 0.59 3.69 9.55
CA ILE A 35 0.52 2.29 9.97
C ILE A 35 1.81 1.86 10.71
N PHE A 36 2.95 2.47 10.39
CA PHE A 36 4.19 2.44 11.17
C PHE A 36 4.94 3.79 11.04
N ALA A 37 6.03 3.97 11.79
CA ALA A 37 6.76 5.24 11.82
C ALA A 37 7.39 5.61 10.47
N GLU A 38 7.14 6.83 9.98
CA GLU A 38 7.73 7.33 8.72
C GLU A 38 9.27 7.39 8.77
N SER A 39 9.82 7.73 9.94
CA SER A 39 11.28 7.78 10.15
C SER A 39 11.96 6.43 9.89
N PHE A 40 11.27 5.33 10.18
CA PHE A 40 11.77 4.00 9.90
C PHE A 40 11.84 3.73 8.39
N LEU A 41 10.80 4.11 7.64
CA LEU A 41 10.80 3.97 6.18
C LEU A 41 11.86 4.87 5.53
N HIS A 42 12.02 6.10 6.04
CA HIS A 42 13.05 7.01 5.59
C HIS A 42 14.46 6.43 5.80
N PHE A 43 14.73 5.83 6.97
CA PHE A 43 15.99 5.14 7.24
C PHE A 43 16.27 3.99 6.26
N ILE A 44 15.24 3.21 5.89
CA ILE A 44 15.34 2.14 4.89
C ILE A 44 15.66 2.70 3.50
N HIS A 45 15.02 3.80 3.11
CA HIS A 45 15.27 4.46 1.83
C HIS A 45 16.74 4.91 1.67
N LEU A 46 17.33 5.44 2.75
CA LEU A 46 18.74 5.88 2.79
C LEU A 46 19.77 4.75 2.61
N GLN A 47 19.36 3.49 2.54
CA GLN A 47 20.25 2.35 2.27
C GLN A 47 20.63 2.19 0.78
N GLY A 48 20.49 3.26 -0.02
CA GLY A 48 20.84 3.28 -1.45
C GLY A 48 19.76 2.74 -2.37
N LEU A 49 18.49 2.86 -1.97
CA LEU A 49 17.36 2.48 -2.82
C LEU A 49 17.12 3.53 -3.92
N PRO A 50 16.52 3.16 -5.07
CA PRO A 50 16.26 4.11 -6.14
C PRO A 50 15.35 5.26 -5.69
N GLU A 51 15.60 6.44 -6.24
CA GLU A 51 14.78 7.62 -6.03
C GLU A 51 13.37 7.44 -6.61
N ILE A 52 12.41 8.08 -5.95
CA ILE A 52 11.02 8.13 -6.41
C ILE A 52 10.87 9.35 -7.31
N PRO A 53 10.13 9.26 -8.44
CA PRO A 53 9.91 10.42 -9.30
C PRO A 53 9.27 11.58 -8.53
N GLU A 54 9.62 12.82 -8.90
CA GLU A 54 9.33 14.03 -8.12
C GLU A 54 7.84 14.21 -7.80
N ASP A 55 6.93 13.83 -8.70
CA ASP A 55 5.49 13.96 -8.51
C ASP A 55 4.89 12.95 -7.52
N TYR A 56 5.70 12.01 -7.05
CA TYR A 56 5.28 10.91 -6.19
C TYR A 56 6.01 10.92 -4.85
N ARG A 57 5.39 10.26 -3.87
CA ARG A 57 5.98 10.04 -2.54
C ARG A 57 5.70 8.62 -2.08
N LEU A 58 6.75 7.90 -1.69
CA LEU A 58 6.64 6.66 -0.94
C LEU A 58 6.49 6.98 0.54
N ARG A 59 5.51 6.34 1.20
CA ARG A 59 5.22 6.54 2.62
C ARG A 59 4.48 5.33 3.21
N PRO A 60 4.39 5.20 4.54
CA PRO A 60 3.50 4.23 5.13
C PRO A 60 2.03 4.53 4.77
N LEU A 61 1.19 3.49 4.78
CA LEU A 61 -0.27 3.64 4.70
C LEU A 61 -0.75 4.54 5.86
N MET A 62 -1.71 5.41 5.57
CA MET A 62 -2.33 6.32 6.53
C MET A 62 -3.80 5.97 6.77
N SER A 63 -4.30 6.31 7.96
CA SER A 63 -5.72 6.12 8.32
C SER A 63 -6.68 6.88 7.39
N ILE A 64 -6.18 7.90 6.71
CA ILE A 64 -6.92 8.78 5.80
C ILE A 64 -6.94 8.25 4.36
N ASP A 65 -6.14 7.22 4.04
CA ASP A 65 -6.01 6.70 2.69
C ASP A 65 -7.27 5.99 2.18
N TYR A 66 -8.23 5.72 3.08
CA TYR A 66 -9.60 5.40 2.69
C TYR A 66 -10.17 6.43 1.70
N HIS A 67 -9.93 7.72 1.96
CA HIS A 67 -10.39 8.83 1.10
C HIS A 67 -9.42 9.14 -0.06
N ARG A 68 -8.29 8.41 -0.16
CA ARG A 68 -7.26 8.61 -1.19
C ARG A 68 -7.22 7.48 -2.21
N GLY A 69 -8.31 6.74 -2.37
CA GLY A 69 -8.44 5.73 -3.41
C GLY A 69 -7.80 4.37 -3.07
N TYR A 70 -7.48 4.09 -1.81
CA TYR A 70 -6.72 2.89 -1.44
C TYR A 70 -7.48 1.59 -1.70
N LEU A 71 -8.79 1.56 -1.42
CA LEU A 71 -9.60 0.37 -1.65
C LEU A 71 -9.85 0.16 -3.16
N GLU A 72 -9.98 1.24 -3.91
CA GLU A 72 -10.07 1.25 -5.37
C GLU A 72 -8.79 0.77 -6.04
N LEU A 73 -7.63 1.05 -5.44
CA LEU A 73 -6.37 0.47 -5.88
C LEU A 73 -6.36 -1.05 -5.65
N LEU A 74 -6.73 -1.50 -4.44
CA LEU A 74 -6.75 -2.94 -4.09
C LEU A 74 -7.76 -3.73 -4.95
N SER A 75 -8.85 -3.10 -5.40
CA SER A 75 -9.84 -3.74 -6.27
C SER A 75 -9.29 -4.14 -7.64
N GLN A 76 -8.17 -3.54 -8.07
CA GLN A 76 -7.44 -3.95 -9.28
C GLN A 76 -6.62 -5.23 -9.10
N LEU A 77 -6.39 -5.64 -7.84
CA LEU A 77 -5.68 -6.88 -7.51
C LEU A 77 -6.66 -8.03 -7.26
N THR A 78 -7.70 -7.79 -6.46
CA THR A 78 -8.66 -8.83 -6.03
C THR A 78 -9.99 -8.22 -5.59
N VAL A 79 -10.95 -9.06 -5.20
CA VAL A 79 -12.23 -8.63 -4.65
C VAL A 79 -12.01 -8.05 -3.25
N VAL A 80 -12.35 -6.76 -3.07
CA VAL A 80 -12.31 -6.07 -1.77
C VAL A 80 -13.62 -6.23 -0.99
N GLY A 81 -14.76 -6.17 -1.68
CA GLY A 81 -16.10 -6.15 -1.07
C GLY A 81 -16.51 -4.79 -0.52
N ASP A 82 -17.64 -4.75 0.19
CA ASP A 82 -18.24 -3.51 0.72
C ASP A 82 -17.61 -3.12 2.05
N VAL A 83 -16.45 -2.45 2.00
CA VAL A 83 -15.71 -2.00 3.19
C VAL A 83 -16.05 -0.54 3.49
N SER A 84 -16.73 -0.28 4.62
CA SER A 84 -16.98 1.08 5.09
C SER A 84 -15.73 1.73 5.71
N GLU A 85 -15.73 3.07 5.85
CA GLU A 85 -14.66 3.81 6.53
C GLU A 85 -14.42 3.29 7.95
N GLU A 86 -15.48 2.97 8.69
CA GLU A 86 -15.38 2.41 10.04
C GLU A 86 -14.66 1.05 10.03
N MET A 87 -15.01 0.17 9.08
CA MET A 87 -14.34 -1.13 8.93
C MET A 87 -12.87 -0.97 8.58
N PHE A 88 -12.55 -0.06 7.66
CA PHE A 88 -11.18 0.27 7.28
C PHE A 88 -10.39 0.76 8.50
N LEU A 89 -10.90 1.76 9.22
CA LEU A 89 -10.24 2.32 10.40
C LEU A 89 -10.07 1.30 11.52
N ARG A 90 -11.06 0.43 11.74
CA ARG A 90 -10.97 -0.66 12.72
C ARG A 90 -9.85 -1.63 12.35
N ARG A 91 -9.75 -2.04 11.08
CA ARG A 91 -8.69 -2.91 10.59
C ARG A 91 -7.32 -2.23 10.66
N PHE A 92 -7.21 -0.99 10.21
CA PHE A 92 -6.00 -0.17 10.25
C PHE A 92 -5.46 -0.07 11.68
N ASN A 93 -6.30 0.26 12.66
CA ASN A 93 -5.90 0.37 14.05
C ASN A 93 -5.45 -0.98 14.65
N SER A 94 -6.13 -2.08 14.29
CA SER A 94 -5.72 -3.43 14.73
C SER A 94 -4.32 -3.80 14.21
N MET A 95 -4.06 -3.55 12.93
CA MET A 95 -2.73 -3.77 12.31
C MET A 95 -1.66 -2.87 12.94
N ARG A 96 -1.95 -1.58 13.10
CA ARG A 96 -1.03 -0.57 13.66
C ARG A 96 -0.62 -0.86 15.10
N ASN A 97 -1.55 -1.34 15.92
CA ASN A 97 -1.35 -1.49 17.36
C ASN A 97 -0.78 -2.87 17.75
N MET A 98 -0.41 -3.72 16.78
CA MET A 98 0.24 -4.99 17.05
C MET A 98 1.60 -4.78 17.74
N SER A 99 1.88 -5.55 18.80
CA SER A 99 3.16 -5.53 19.50
C SER A 99 3.66 -6.96 19.75
N PRO A 100 4.83 -7.35 19.21
CA PRO A 100 5.67 -6.58 18.29
C PRO A 100 4.99 -6.28 16.93
N PRO A 101 5.40 -5.23 16.19
CA PRO A 101 4.76 -4.83 14.93
C PRO A 101 4.78 -5.94 13.87
N ALA A 102 3.65 -6.22 13.24
CA ALA A 102 3.53 -7.31 12.27
C ALA A 102 3.15 -6.85 10.84
N TYR A 103 2.77 -5.59 10.64
CA TYR A 103 2.29 -5.09 9.36
C TYR A 103 3.04 -3.84 8.93
N TYR A 104 3.72 -3.93 7.79
CA TYR A 104 4.41 -2.82 7.15
C TYR A 104 3.81 -2.61 5.76
N ILE A 105 2.79 -1.76 5.70
CA ILE A 105 2.12 -1.41 4.45
C ILE A 105 2.73 -0.10 3.94
N ILE A 106 3.37 -0.16 2.78
CA ILE A 106 3.94 1.01 2.10
C ILE A 106 3.12 1.33 0.86
N VAL A 107 2.94 2.61 0.60
CA VAL A 107 2.19 3.12 -0.54
C VAL A 107 3.00 4.16 -1.30
N ILE A 108 2.70 4.30 -2.58
CA ILE A 108 3.14 5.43 -3.39
C ILE A 108 1.91 6.30 -3.67
N GLU A 109 2.01 7.57 -3.31
CA GLU A 109 0.98 8.58 -3.54
C GLU A 109 1.43 9.55 -4.64
N HIS A 110 0.53 9.90 -5.55
CA HIS A 110 0.70 11.05 -6.45
C HIS A 110 0.42 12.35 -5.68
N LYS A 111 1.41 13.23 -5.58
CA LYS A 111 1.40 14.41 -4.68
C LYS A 111 0.33 15.44 -5.04
N GLU A 112 0.08 15.68 -6.32
CA GLU A 112 -0.89 16.67 -6.78
C GLU A 112 -2.33 16.23 -6.51
N ILE A 113 -2.76 15.10 -7.09
CA ILE A 113 -4.14 14.59 -6.98
C ILE A 113 -4.45 13.87 -5.65
N LYS A 114 -3.48 13.77 -4.73
CA LYS A 114 -3.61 13.12 -3.42
C LYS A 114 -4.20 11.70 -3.47
N ARG A 115 -3.76 10.90 -4.45
CA ARG A 115 -4.25 9.54 -4.67
C ARG A 115 -3.16 8.51 -4.47
N VAL A 116 -3.49 7.42 -3.78
CA VAL A 116 -2.62 6.25 -3.67
C VAL A 116 -2.66 5.48 -4.99
N VAL A 117 -1.49 5.26 -5.60
CA VAL A 117 -1.36 4.66 -6.94
C VAL A 117 -0.57 3.36 -6.94
N ALA A 118 0.10 3.01 -5.85
CA ALA A 118 0.73 1.70 -5.68
C ALA A 118 0.80 1.32 -4.20
N SER A 119 0.76 0.03 -3.91
CA SER A 119 0.85 -0.50 -2.54
C SER A 119 1.56 -1.84 -2.53
N ALA A 120 2.23 -2.14 -1.42
CA ALA A 120 2.72 -3.47 -1.09
C ALA A 120 2.80 -3.63 0.43
N THR A 121 2.62 -4.86 0.90
CA THR A 121 2.60 -5.19 2.33
C THR A 121 3.71 -6.17 2.66
N LEU A 122 4.51 -5.88 3.68
CA LEU A 122 5.29 -6.90 4.39
C LEU A 122 4.52 -7.30 5.67
N VAL A 123 4.17 -8.57 5.78
CA VAL A 123 3.62 -9.18 6.99
C VAL A 123 4.72 -9.97 7.70
N LEU A 124 4.83 -9.80 9.01
CA LEU A 124 5.72 -10.59 9.85
C LEU A 124 4.95 -11.64 10.65
N GLU A 125 5.48 -12.84 10.66
CA GLU A 125 5.05 -13.94 11.50
C GLU A 125 6.17 -14.29 12.49
N TRP A 126 5.90 -14.10 13.78
CA TRP A 126 6.82 -14.40 14.87
C TRP A 126 6.82 -15.91 15.16
N LYS A 127 8.01 -16.50 15.28
CA LYS A 127 8.19 -17.96 15.37
C LYS A 127 9.06 -18.32 16.58
N PHE A 128 8.96 -19.58 17.04
CA PHE A 128 9.91 -20.15 17.99
C PHE A 128 11.15 -20.74 17.30
N ILE A 129 10.97 -21.29 16.11
CA ILE A 129 12.07 -21.82 15.29
C ILE A 129 13.00 -20.69 14.84
N HIS A 130 14.25 -21.05 14.48
CA HIS A 130 15.31 -20.09 14.14
C HIS A 130 15.53 -19.07 15.28
N ASP A 131 15.78 -19.59 16.48
CA ASP A 131 16.12 -18.80 17.68
C ASP A 131 15.09 -17.71 18.03
N ALA A 132 13.82 -18.11 18.08
CA ALA A 132 12.69 -17.19 18.27
C ALA A 132 12.60 -16.06 17.22
N GLY A 133 13.03 -16.36 15.98
CA GLY A 133 13.10 -15.39 14.89
C GLY A 133 11.76 -15.06 14.23
N CYS A 134 11.82 -14.34 13.11
CA CYS A 134 10.63 -13.92 12.36
C CYS A 134 10.67 -14.30 10.88
N ARG A 135 9.50 -14.65 10.35
CA ARG A 135 9.26 -14.98 8.94
C ARG A 135 8.53 -13.82 8.28
N GLY A 136 9.00 -13.34 7.12
CA GLY A 136 8.34 -12.24 6.39
C GLY A 136 7.56 -12.74 5.18
N ARG A 137 6.44 -12.12 4.85
CA ARG A 137 5.68 -12.37 3.61
C ARG A 137 5.41 -11.06 2.90
N ILE A 138 5.72 -10.99 1.60
CA ILE A 138 5.27 -9.90 0.75
C ILE A 138 3.88 -10.28 0.23
N GLU A 139 2.91 -9.41 0.50
CA GLU A 139 1.49 -9.58 0.16
C GLU A 139 0.97 -8.31 -0.51
N ASP A 140 -0.17 -8.43 -1.18
CA ASP A 140 -0.97 -7.32 -1.73
C ASP A 140 -0.19 -6.30 -2.58
N VAL A 141 0.75 -6.79 -3.41
CA VAL A 141 1.50 -5.94 -4.35
C VAL A 141 0.59 -5.51 -5.50
N VAL A 142 0.33 -4.22 -5.62
CA VAL A 142 -0.53 -3.66 -6.66
C VAL A 142 -0.02 -2.30 -7.12
N VAL A 143 -0.14 -2.06 -8.43
CA VAL A 143 0.16 -0.78 -9.09
C VAL A 143 -1.03 -0.43 -9.98
N ASP A 144 -1.54 0.78 -9.80
CA ASP A 144 -2.64 1.32 -10.58
C ASP A 144 -2.31 1.26 -12.07
N GLN A 145 -3.27 0.80 -12.87
CA GLN A 145 -3.10 0.61 -14.32
C GLN A 145 -2.60 1.87 -15.05
N SER A 146 -3.03 3.06 -14.62
CA SER A 146 -2.67 4.34 -15.27
C SER A 146 -1.20 4.72 -15.10
N VAL A 147 -0.50 4.18 -14.09
CA VAL A 147 0.92 4.47 -13.80
C VAL A 147 1.83 3.25 -13.94
N ARG A 148 1.35 2.17 -14.56
CA ARG A 148 2.21 1.03 -14.90
C ARG A 148 3.34 1.48 -15.84
N GLY A 149 4.48 0.78 -15.78
CA GLY A 149 5.69 1.16 -16.52
C GLY A 149 6.61 2.15 -15.80
N HIS A 150 6.15 2.81 -14.72
CA HIS A 150 6.98 3.70 -13.89
C HIS A 150 7.85 2.96 -12.86
N HIS A 151 8.03 1.64 -13.02
CA HIS A 151 8.81 0.79 -12.12
C HIS A 151 8.39 0.78 -10.64
N PHE A 152 7.19 1.27 -10.29
CA PHE A 152 6.70 1.29 -8.90
C PHE A 152 6.63 -0.09 -8.24
N GLY A 153 6.26 -1.13 -8.99
CA GLY A 153 6.30 -2.50 -8.46
C GLY A 153 7.71 -2.93 -8.06
N MET A 154 8.72 -2.52 -8.83
CA MET A 154 10.14 -2.81 -8.54
C MET A 154 10.58 -2.05 -7.28
N LEU A 155 10.27 -0.76 -7.21
CA LEU A 155 10.60 0.10 -6.09
C LEU A 155 9.98 -0.41 -4.77
N LEU A 156 8.70 -0.77 -4.77
CA LEU A 156 8.00 -1.34 -3.61
C LEU A 156 8.68 -2.61 -3.11
N ASN A 157 8.97 -3.57 -4.01
CA ASN A 157 9.60 -4.83 -3.64
C ASN A 157 11.02 -4.63 -3.08
N GLN A 158 11.81 -3.74 -3.67
CA GLN A 158 13.15 -3.42 -3.15
C GLN A 158 13.07 -2.86 -1.72
N HIS A 159 12.13 -1.94 -1.45
CA HIS A 159 11.93 -1.41 -0.10
C HIS A 159 11.53 -2.50 0.89
N LEU A 160 10.61 -3.40 0.53
CA LEU A 160 10.19 -4.49 1.41
C LEU A 160 11.29 -5.52 1.66
N VAL A 161 12.14 -5.81 0.68
CA VAL A 161 13.30 -6.71 0.86
C VAL A 161 14.33 -6.09 1.82
N VAL A 162 14.67 -4.81 1.66
CA VAL A 162 15.60 -4.13 2.59
C VAL A 162 15.01 -4.02 3.99
N LEU A 163 13.71 -3.70 4.10
CA LEU A 163 12.99 -3.63 5.37
C LEU A 163 12.98 -4.99 6.09
N ALA A 164 12.67 -6.08 5.37
CA ALA A 164 12.70 -7.43 5.94
C ALA A 164 14.10 -7.84 6.42
N ARG A 165 15.15 -7.55 5.64
CA ARG A 165 16.55 -7.81 6.03
C ARG A 165 16.93 -7.03 7.29
N HIS A 166 16.58 -5.74 7.34
CA HIS A 166 16.89 -4.88 8.48
C HIS A 166 16.22 -5.35 9.77
N ILE A 167 14.98 -5.85 9.70
CA ILE A 167 14.25 -6.40 10.85
C ILE A 167 14.86 -7.73 11.34
N GLY A 168 15.62 -8.43 10.50
CA GLY A 168 16.17 -9.75 10.83
C GLY A 168 15.25 -10.92 10.45
N VAL A 169 14.45 -10.76 9.39
CA VAL A 169 13.65 -11.85 8.83
C VAL A 169 14.57 -12.97 8.33
N TYR A 170 14.41 -14.18 8.85
CA TYR A 170 15.26 -15.32 8.45
C TYR A 170 14.87 -15.92 7.09
N LYS A 171 13.61 -15.78 6.68
CA LYS A 171 13.10 -16.18 5.36
C LYS A 171 11.98 -15.24 4.91
N LEU A 172 12.08 -14.73 3.68
CA LEU A 172 11.08 -13.90 3.04
C LEU A 172 10.45 -14.68 1.88
N SER A 173 9.15 -14.56 1.68
CA SER A 173 8.46 -15.20 0.55
C SER A 173 7.30 -14.36 0.06
N LEU A 174 6.79 -14.77 -1.11
CA LEU A 174 5.58 -14.28 -1.72
C LEU A 174 5.01 -15.39 -2.59
N GLU A 175 3.76 -15.22 -2.98
CA GLU A 175 3.09 -16.06 -3.96
C GLU A 175 2.83 -15.23 -5.21
N CYS A 176 3.10 -15.80 -6.39
CA CYS A 176 2.89 -15.11 -7.65
C CYS A 176 2.48 -16.08 -8.76
N LYS A 177 1.91 -15.52 -9.83
CA LYS A 177 1.68 -16.25 -11.08
C LYS A 177 3.02 -16.57 -11.74
N ASP A 178 3.05 -17.64 -12.53
CA ASP A 178 4.28 -18.09 -13.19
C ASP A 178 4.94 -17.00 -14.06
N GLU A 179 4.13 -16.20 -14.76
CA GLU A 179 4.59 -15.08 -15.59
C GLU A 179 5.34 -13.98 -14.83
N LEU A 180 5.20 -13.92 -13.50
CA LEU A 180 5.86 -12.93 -12.63
C LEU A 180 7.12 -13.47 -11.94
N ILE A 181 7.48 -14.75 -12.12
CA ILE A 181 8.66 -15.34 -11.46
C ILE A 181 9.92 -14.53 -11.77
N SER A 182 10.19 -14.28 -13.06
CA SER A 182 11.39 -13.51 -13.48
C SER A 182 11.36 -12.05 -13.05
N PHE A 183 10.19 -11.50 -12.73
CA PHE A 183 10.10 -10.19 -12.10
C PHE A 183 10.63 -10.26 -10.65
N TYR A 184 10.19 -11.24 -9.86
CA TYR A 184 10.61 -11.37 -8.47
C TYR A 184 12.03 -11.89 -8.27
N GLU A 185 12.56 -12.69 -9.21
CA GLU A 185 13.95 -13.14 -9.20
C GLU A 185 14.97 -11.99 -9.17
N GLN A 186 14.60 -10.82 -9.74
CA GLN A 186 15.43 -9.60 -9.71
C GLN A 186 15.68 -9.08 -8.28
N PHE A 187 14.87 -9.48 -7.29
CA PHE A 187 15.03 -9.09 -5.88
C PHE A 187 15.65 -10.21 -5.02
N GLY A 188 16.13 -11.28 -5.64
CA GLY A 188 16.76 -12.42 -4.97
C GLY A 188 15.78 -13.49 -4.50
N PHE A 189 14.52 -13.43 -4.94
CA PHE A 189 13.60 -14.56 -4.77
C PHE A 189 13.97 -15.71 -5.71
N LYS A 190 13.59 -16.92 -5.33
CA LYS A 190 13.71 -18.14 -6.13
C LYS A 190 12.54 -19.05 -5.82
N LYS A 191 12.21 -19.96 -6.73
CA LYS A 191 11.24 -21.03 -6.46
C LYS A 191 11.67 -21.83 -5.23
N ASP A 192 10.72 -22.15 -4.37
CA ASP A 192 10.95 -22.98 -3.19
C ASP A 192 10.79 -24.47 -3.57
N GLU A 193 11.82 -25.02 -4.22
CA GLU A 193 11.78 -26.39 -4.74
C GLU A 193 11.50 -27.41 -3.63
N GLY A 194 10.58 -28.34 -3.90
CA GLY A 194 10.13 -29.35 -2.94
C GLY A 194 9.06 -28.85 -1.94
N ASN A 195 8.75 -27.55 -1.94
CA ASN A 195 7.68 -26.97 -1.11
C ASN A 195 6.50 -26.55 -1.99
N ASN A 196 5.35 -27.17 -1.80
CA ASN A 196 4.12 -26.84 -2.52
C ASN A 196 3.26 -25.85 -1.73
N PHE A 197 2.65 -24.90 -2.43
CA PHE A 197 1.60 -24.07 -1.89
C PHE A 197 0.24 -24.73 -2.10
N LEU A 198 -0.53 -24.91 -1.03
CA LEU A 198 -1.84 -25.56 -1.04
C LEU A 198 -2.89 -24.57 -0.53
N VAL A 199 -4.08 -24.57 -1.14
CA VAL A 199 -5.16 -23.63 -0.83
C VAL A 199 -6.44 -24.38 -0.52
N GLN A 200 -7.15 -23.91 0.50
CA GLN A 200 -8.55 -24.23 0.75
C GLN A 200 -9.33 -22.92 0.92
N LYS A 201 -10.46 -22.80 0.22
CA LYS A 201 -11.36 -21.64 0.32
C LYS A 201 -12.57 -22.02 1.17
N PHE A 202 -13.04 -21.09 2.00
CA PHE A 202 -14.23 -21.22 2.84
C PHE A 202 -15.28 -20.21 2.42
#